data_AF-A0A127VJ34-F1
#
_entry.id   AF-A0A127VJ34-F1
#
_cell.length_a   1.000
_cell.length_b   1.000
_cell.length_c   1.000
_cell.angle_alpha   90.00
_cell.angle_beta   90.00
_cell.angle_gamma   90.00
#
_symmetry.space_group_name_H-M   'P 1'
#
loop_
_entity.id
_entity.type
_entity.pdbx_description
1 polymer ?
#
loop_
_entity_poly.entity_id
_entity_poly.type
_entity_poly.pdbx_seq_one_letter_code
_entity_poly.pdbx_strand_id
1 'polypeptide(L)' 'MKGRSVFTSKEATEIKKYLNELRSVGRDTQKDIRAHLRSFYKFYITDFTSSTSGFTVEDFDFYVERNQITVKD' A
#
# COMPACT_ATOMS: atom_id res chain seq x y z
N MET A 1 2.72 13.50 3.14
CA MET A 1 1.85 12.65 2.29
C MET A 1 1.85 13.18 0.87
N LYS A 2 2.11 12.30 -0.10
CA LYS A 2 2.03 12.53 -1.55
C LYS A 2 0.80 11.87 -2.17
N GLY A 3 0.27 10.85 -1.52
CA GLY A 3 -0.83 10.01 -1.96
C GLY A 3 -2.15 10.22 -1.25
N ARG A 4 -3.09 9.33 -1.57
CA ARG A 4 -4.35 9.14 -0.86
C ARG A 4 -4.11 8.35 0.43
N SER A 5 -4.89 8.66 1.46
CA SER A 5 -5.01 7.88 2.69
C SER A 5 -6.44 7.37 2.92
N VAL A 6 -7.36 7.65 2.00
CA VAL A 6 -8.77 7.26 2.08
C VAL A 6 -9.11 6.36 0.90
N PHE A 7 -9.59 5.16 1.21
CA PHE A 7 -9.85 4.09 0.26
C PHE A 7 -11.21 3.45 0.52
N THR A 8 -11.85 2.96 -0.54
CA THR A 8 -13.00 2.05 -0.43
C THR A 8 -12.56 0.68 0.09
N SER A 9 -13.50 -0.11 0.59
CA SER A 9 -13.20 -1.49 1.02
C SER A 9 -12.63 -2.33 -0.13
N LYS A 10 -13.11 -2.08 -1.35
CA LYS A 10 -12.60 -2.71 -2.57
C LYS A 10 -11.18 -2.27 -2.90
N GLU A 11 -10.88 -0.98 -2.87
CA GLU A 11 -9.52 -0.48 -3.10
C GLU A 11 -8.53 -1.01 -2.05
N ALA A 12 -8.93 -1.04 -0.77
CA ALA A 12 -8.10 -1.58 0.31
C ALA A 12 -7.77 -3.06 0.07
N THR A 13 -8.75 -3.86 -0.38
CA THR A 13 -8.53 -5.27 -0.71
C THR A 13 -7.51 -5.45 -1.83
N GLU A 14 -7.63 -4.68 -2.91
CA GLU A 14 -6.67 -4.76 -4.02
C GLU A 14 -5.28 -4.26 -3.63
N ILE A 15 -5.18 -3.18 -2.86
CA ILE A 15 -3.89 -2.68 -2.35
C ILE A 15 -3.20 -3.79 -1.54
N LYS A 16 -3.92 -4.44 -0.63
CA LYS A 16 -3.36 -5.55 0.17
C LYS A 16 -2.89 -6.73 -0.71
N LYS A 17 -3.63 -7.05 -1.77
CA LYS A 17 -3.21 -8.09 -2.74
C LYS A 17 -1.89 -7.73 -3.40
N TYR A 18 -1.73 -6.49 -3.87
CA TYR A 18 -0.47 -6.01 -4.44
C TYR A 18 0.68 -5.99 -3.43
N LEU A 19 0.41 -5.64 -2.17
CA LEU A 19 1.42 -5.67 -1.10
C LEU A 19 1.91 -7.10 -0.82
N ASN A 20 1.01 -8.09 -0.84
CA ASN A 20 1.38 -9.50 -0.73
C ASN A 20 2.23 -9.97 -1.91
N GLU A 21 1.83 -9.63 -3.15
CA GLU A 21 2.57 -9.98 -4.35
C GLU A 21 3.96 -9.35 -4.39
N LEU A 22 4.09 -8.10 -3.90
CA LEU A 22 5.37 -7.39 -3.80
C LEU A 22 6.45 -8.21 -3.07
N ARG A 23 6.06 -9.08 -2.13
CA ARG A 23 6.99 -9.87 -1.31
C ARG A 23 7.46 -11.16 -1.97
N SER A 24 6.71 -11.68 -2.93
CA SER A 24 7.02 -12.96 -3.59
C SER A 24 7.72 -12.79 -4.94
N VAL A 25 7.79 -11.58 -5.47
CA VAL A 25 8.35 -11.32 -6.80
C VAL A 25 9.75 -10.70 -6.78
N GLY A 26 10.46 -10.83 -7.90
CA GLY A 26 11.78 -10.25 -8.12
C GLY A 26 11.76 -8.72 -8.25
N ARG A 27 12.95 -8.11 -8.14
CA ARG A 27 13.13 -6.64 -8.03
C ARG A 27 12.43 -5.83 -9.12
N ASP A 28 12.49 -6.27 -10.38
CA ASP A 28 11.88 -5.54 -11.49
C ASP A 28 10.36 -5.55 -11.38
N THR A 29 9.76 -6.69 -11.10
CA THR A 29 8.32 -6.81 -10.85
C THR A 29 7.88 -6.01 -9.61
N GLN A 30 8.70 -5.96 -8.55
CA GLN A 30 8.41 -5.10 -7.40
C GLN A 30 8.35 -3.62 -7.79
N LYS A 31 9.21 -3.18 -8.72
CA LYS A 31 9.19 -1.79 -9.22
C LYS A 31 7.88 -1.51 -9.95
N ASP A 32 7.41 -2.45 -10.76
CA ASP A 32 6.16 -2.33 -11.52
C ASP A 32 4.95 -2.31 -10.59
N ILE A 33 4.89 -3.19 -9.60
CA ILE A 33 3.82 -3.19 -8.58
C ILE A 33 3.81 -1.86 -7.80
N ARG A 34 4.98 -1.35 -7.38
CA ARG A 34 5.06 -0.03 -6.72
C ARG A 34 4.60 1.09 -7.65
N ALA A 35 4.93 1.02 -8.93
CA ALA A 35 4.47 1.99 -9.91
C ALA A 35 2.94 1.94 -10.07
N HIS A 36 2.37 0.73 -10.10
CA HIS A 36 0.92 0.52 -10.19
C HIS A 36 0.17 1.06 -8.96
N LEU A 37 0.64 0.73 -7.75
CA LEU A 37 0.10 1.27 -6.49
C LEU A 37 0.06 2.81 -6.50
N ARG A 38 1.12 3.45 -7.01
CA ARG A 38 1.21 4.92 -7.09
C ARG A 38 0.34 5.51 -8.20
N SER A 39 0.29 4.89 -9.37
CA SER A 39 -0.39 5.45 -10.53
C SER A 39 -1.91 5.32 -10.40
N PHE A 40 -2.37 4.13 -10.03
CA PHE A 40 -3.78 3.76 -10.00
C PHE A 40 -4.44 4.14 -8.68
N TYR A 41 -3.90 3.66 -7.55
CA TYR A 41 -4.49 3.90 -6.24
C TYR A 41 -4.03 5.22 -5.61
N LYS A 42 -3.03 5.89 -6.18
CA LYS A 42 -2.31 7.01 -5.52
C LYS A 42 -1.79 6.61 -4.14
N PHE A 43 -1.43 5.34 -3.95
CA PHE A 43 -0.89 4.81 -2.70
C PHE A 43 0.64 4.87 -2.72
N TYR A 44 1.22 5.63 -1.79
CA TYR A 44 2.67 5.77 -1.65
C TYR A 44 3.09 5.17 -0.31
N ILE A 45 3.73 4.00 -0.36
CA ILE A 45 4.29 3.33 0.83
C ILE A 45 5.11 4.30 1.71
N THR A 46 5.89 5.19 1.07
CA THR A 46 6.75 6.16 1.75
C THR A 46 6.00 7.24 2.53
N ASP A 47 4.69 7.37 2.34
CA ASP A 47 3.88 8.29 3.15
C ASP A 47 3.65 7.75 4.56
N PHE A 48 3.80 6.43 4.75
CA PHE A 48 3.49 5.76 6.00
C PHE A 48 4.76 5.27 6.70
N THR A 49 5.75 4.78 5.95
CA THR A 49 7.02 4.29 6.51
C THR A 49 8.24 4.80 5.75
N SER A 50 9.32 5.04 6.48
CA SER A 50 10.67 5.25 5.91
C SER A 50 11.51 3.97 5.91
N SER A 51 10.94 2.84 6.34
CA SER A 51 11.68 1.59 6.47
C SER A 51 12.12 1.02 5.11
N THR A 52 13.32 0.45 5.09
CA THR A 52 13.86 -0.32 3.97
C THR A 52 13.41 -1.78 4.00
N SER A 53 12.82 -2.26 5.11
CA SER A 53 12.33 -3.63 5.26
C SER A 53 11.13 -3.98 4.36
N GLY A 54 10.47 -2.96 3.80
CA GLY A 54 9.25 -3.06 3.01
C GLY A 54 8.03 -2.56 3.77
N PHE A 55 6.87 -2.70 3.15
CA PHE A 55 5.57 -2.38 3.73
C PHE A 55 4.63 -3.54 3.41
N THR A 56 4.03 -4.13 4.44
CA THR A 56 3.23 -5.35 4.34
C THR A 56 1.74 -5.08 4.51
N VAL A 57 0.94 -6.14 4.44
CA VAL A 57 -0.50 -6.07 4.76
C VAL A 57 -0.71 -5.75 6.24
N GLU A 58 0.11 -6.33 7.11
CA GLU A 58 0.08 -6.05 8.56
C GLU A 58 0.41 -4.58 8.84
N ASP A 59 1.38 -3.99 8.12
CA ASP A 59 1.65 -2.56 8.20
C ASP A 59 0.41 -1.75 7.77
N PHE A 60 -0.21 -2.12 6.64
CA PHE A 60 -1.44 -1.45 6.17
C PHE A 60 -2.52 -1.46 7.26
N ASP A 61 -2.77 -2.63 7.86
CA ASP A 61 -3.78 -2.79 8.91
C ASP A 61 -3.41 -2.01 10.18
N PHE A 62 -2.14 -1.99 10.57
CA PHE A 62 -1.65 -1.14 11.64
C PHE A 62 -1.96 0.35 11.40
N TYR A 63 -1.77 0.84 10.17
CA TYR A 63 -2.08 2.23 9.82
C TYR A 63 -3.60 2.49 9.73
N VAL A 64 -4.42 1.48 9.42
CA VAL A 64 -5.89 1.57 9.51
C VAL A 64 -6.33 1.71 10.96
N GLU A 65 -5.84 0.84 11.86
CA GLU A 65 -6.15 0.88 13.29
C GLU A 65 -5.76 2.22 13.93
N ARG A 66 -4.69 2.86 13.43
CA ARG A 66 -4.22 4.17 13.87
C ARG A 66 -4.95 5.36 13.23
N ASN A 67 -5.96 5.11 12.40
CA ASN A 67 -6.69 6.13 11.63
C ASN A 67 -5.80 6.95 10.69
N GLN A 68 -4.63 6.43 10.31
CA GLN A 68 -3.73 7.05 9.33
C GLN A 68 -4.09 6.64 7.90
N ILE A 69 -4.72 5.47 7.75
CA ILE A 69 -5.44 5.04 6.56
C ILE A 69 -6.91 4.91 6.95
N THR A 70 -7.82 5.50 6.16
CA THR A 70 -9.26 5.37 6.36
C THR A 70 -9.83 4.46 5.27
N VAL A 71 -10.50 3.39 5.69
CA VAL A 71 -11.30 2.56 4.80
C VAL A 71 -12.77 2.91 5.01
N LYS A 72 -13.44 3.41 3.97
CA LYS A 72 -14.86 3.77 4.04
C LYS A 72 -15.50 3.68 2.65
N ASP A 73 -16.78 3.33 2.64
CA ASP A 73 -17.65 3.34 1.47
C ASP A 73 -18.79 4.34 1.68
#